data_AF-A0A0P9CU10-F1
#
_entry.id   AF-A0A0P9CU10-F1
#
_cell.length_a   1.000
_cell.length_b   1.000
_cell.length_c   1.000
_cell.angle_alpha   90.00
_cell.angle_beta   90.00
_cell.angle_gamma   90.00
#
_symmetry.space_group_name_H-M   'P 1'
#
loop_
_entity.id
_entity.type
_entity.pdbx_description
1 polymer ?
#
loop_
_entity_poly.entity_id
_entity_poly.type
_entity_poly.pdbx_seq_one_letter_code
_entity_poly.pdbx_strand_id
1 'polypeptide(L)'
;EQRRPDAQRFGPALLDALERNPAAGLARFDAAALAPAKDVKAAVVVADLLRTSGNSAAARALFSQQFVDNANPVQFAWDWLHPAPVPGNALDIAGNLDLGYLRGCYLGEGDPKAGGNFRWCTDGAQLRFPAAGTGAAQRLIVRADGRGWAGYAAVPPPVTVWMNNRAVGTFTPSLDAPAEFTVALPPSPPGADVVLTLRTPTFVPDTARAKGLSERMVVMRHALKNALIPLITVFGPQIPNLITGTIFVEVPFRVPGLGKFFVSSIYLRDYPMIMATMLLVAMLWSFTYLLSDILYTLVDPRVRLYGE
;
A
#
# COMPACT_ATOMS: atom_id res chain seq x y z
N GLU A 1 5.97 17.72 19.91
CA GLU A 1 4.90 16.73 20.14
C GLU A 1 3.70 17.01 19.21
N GLN A 2 3.90 16.92 17.90
CA GLN A 2 2.81 17.03 16.92
C GLN A 2 2.21 15.63 16.74
N ARG A 3 1.02 15.39 17.31
CA ARG A 3 0.29 14.15 17.07
C ARG A 3 0.06 14.01 15.55
N ARG A 4 0.46 12.87 14.99
CA ARG A 4 0.30 12.56 13.56
C ARG A 4 -1.17 12.78 13.15
N PRO A 5 -1.49 13.47 12.04
CA PRO A 5 -2.87 13.80 11.66
C PRO A 5 -3.78 12.55 11.56
N ASP A 6 -3.23 11.41 11.16
CA ASP A 6 -3.94 10.12 11.16
C ASP A 6 -4.35 9.67 12.57
N ALA A 7 -3.50 9.89 13.59
CA ALA A 7 -3.79 9.50 14.96
C ALA A 7 -4.91 10.34 15.58
N GLN A 8 -4.99 11.62 15.22
CA GLN A 8 -6.11 12.48 15.65
C GLN A 8 -7.42 12.09 14.96
N ARG A 9 -7.35 11.74 13.67
CA ARG A 9 -8.52 11.41 12.86
C ARG A 9 -9.08 10.01 13.16
N PHE A 10 -8.22 9.01 13.25
CA PHE A 10 -8.63 7.60 13.38
C PHE A 10 -8.47 7.06 14.80
N GLY A 11 -7.66 7.70 15.65
CA GLY A 11 -7.35 7.22 17.00
C GLY A 11 -8.58 6.84 17.83
N PRO A 12 -9.61 7.70 17.92
CA PRO A 12 -10.82 7.36 18.68
C PRO A 12 -11.55 6.12 18.15
N ALA A 13 -11.63 5.94 16.83
CA ALA A 13 -12.27 4.77 16.23
C ALA A 13 -11.43 3.49 16.41
N LEU A 14 -10.10 3.60 16.35
CA LEU A 14 -9.18 2.50 16.62
C LEU A 14 -9.25 2.05 18.09
N LEU A 15 -9.39 3.00 19.02
CA LEU A 15 -9.58 2.70 20.44
C LEU A 15 -10.91 1.98 20.68
N ASP A 16 -12.01 2.46 20.07
CA ASP A 16 -13.30 1.77 20.17
C ASP A 16 -13.23 0.34 19.59
N ALA A 17 -12.48 0.13 18.50
CA ALA A 17 -12.23 -1.21 17.96
C ALA A 17 -11.48 -2.11 18.96
N LEU A 18 -10.41 -1.58 19.58
CA LEU A 18 -9.61 -2.28 20.58
C LEU A 18 -10.43 -2.63 21.84
N GLU A 19 -11.31 -1.74 22.26
CA GLU A 19 -12.22 -1.92 23.40
C GLU A 19 -13.43 -2.82 23.06
N ARG A 20 -13.45 -3.42 21.86
CA ARG A 20 -14.52 -4.29 21.36
C ARG A 20 -15.89 -3.58 21.31
N ASN A 21 -15.88 -2.29 20.99
CA ASN A 21 -17.06 -1.47 20.77
C ASN A 21 -17.15 -1.01 19.29
N PRO A 22 -17.37 -1.94 18.35
CA PRO A 22 -17.38 -1.59 16.92
C PRO A 22 -18.53 -0.63 16.55
N ALA A 23 -19.64 -0.65 17.30
CA ALA A 23 -20.75 0.25 17.08
C ALA A 23 -20.38 1.73 17.33
N ALA A 24 -19.68 2.02 18.44
CA ALA A 24 -19.19 3.37 18.72
C ALA A 24 -18.15 3.82 17.68
N GLY A 25 -17.24 2.93 17.29
CA GLY A 25 -16.24 3.23 16.26
C GLY A 25 -16.87 3.55 14.90
N LEU A 26 -17.88 2.78 14.49
CA LEU A 26 -18.62 3.02 13.24
C LEU A 26 -19.39 4.34 13.26
N ALA A 27 -19.97 4.72 14.41
CA ALA A 27 -20.69 5.99 14.56
C ALA A 27 -19.79 7.23 14.38
N ARG A 28 -18.46 7.07 14.41
CA ARG A 28 -17.50 8.15 14.14
C ARG A 28 -17.28 8.41 12.66
N PHE A 29 -17.76 7.51 11.78
CA PHE A 29 -17.68 7.66 10.34
C PHE A 29 -19.07 7.96 9.78
N ASP A 30 -19.15 8.96 8.91
CA ASP A 30 -20.34 9.18 8.10
C ASP A 30 -20.32 8.19 6.92
N ALA A 31 -21.22 7.21 6.97
CA ALA A 31 -21.35 6.18 5.94
C ALA A 31 -21.70 6.76 4.56
N ALA A 32 -22.40 7.90 4.51
CA ALA A 32 -22.75 8.56 3.24
C ALA A 32 -21.58 9.34 2.64
N ALA A 33 -20.62 9.77 3.46
CA ALA A 33 -19.45 10.52 3.03
C ALA A 33 -18.22 9.63 2.77
N LEU A 34 -18.23 8.36 3.20
CA LEU A 34 -17.12 7.44 2.98
C LEU A 34 -17.04 7.07 1.50
N ALA A 35 -16.01 7.58 0.82
CA ALA A 35 -15.64 7.19 -0.53
C ALA A 35 -14.38 6.31 -0.48
N PRO A 36 -14.48 4.96 -0.45
CA PRO A 36 -13.35 4.07 -0.17
C PRO A 36 -12.18 4.22 -1.14
N ALA A 37 -12.47 4.53 -2.41
CA ALA A 37 -11.46 4.79 -3.44
C ALA A 37 -10.65 6.09 -3.20
N LYS A 38 -11.20 7.04 -2.43
CA LYS A 38 -10.56 8.34 -2.13
C LYS A 38 -9.99 8.40 -0.71
N ASP A 39 -10.57 7.66 0.23
CA ASP A 39 -10.14 7.62 1.63
C ASP A 39 -9.83 6.20 2.10
N VAL A 40 -8.68 5.72 1.63
CA VAL A 40 -8.23 4.35 1.81
C VAL A 40 -8.04 4.00 3.29
N LYS A 41 -7.50 4.92 4.10
CA LYS A 41 -7.28 4.68 5.54
C LYS A 41 -8.60 4.58 6.30
N ALA A 42 -9.57 5.45 6.01
CA ALA A 42 -10.89 5.36 6.62
C ALA A 42 -11.59 4.05 6.25
N ALA A 43 -11.52 3.63 4.97
CA ALA A 43 -12.10 2.37 4.53
C ALA A 43 -11.49 1.16 5.26
N VAL A 44 -10.18 1.15 5.51
CA VAL A 44 -9.49 0.10 6.27
C VAL A 44 -9.99 0.01 7.70
N VAL A 45 -10.13 1.16 8.39
CA VAL A 45 -10.61 1.20 9.78
C VAL A 45 -12.08 0.75 9.85
N VAL A 46 -12.94 1.27 8.96
CA VAL A 46 -14.35 0.89 8.89
C VAL A 46 -14.51 -0.60 8.57
N ALA A 47 -13.72 -1.14 7.66
CA ALA A 47 -13.75 -2.56 7.34
C ALA A 47 -13.36 -3.43 8.55
N ASP A 48 -12.37 -3.04 9.34
CA ASP A 48 -12.00 -3.77 10.55
C ASP A 48 -13.11 -3.73 11.62
N LEU A 49 -13.76 -2.57 11.79
CA LEU A 49 -14.92 -2.41 12.67
C LEU A 49 -16.13 -3.26 12.22
N LEU A 50 -16.40 -3.32 10.92
CA LEU A 50 -17.46 -4.17 10.35
C LEU A 50 -17.13 -5.65 10.49
N ARG A 51 -15.87 -6.03 10.29
CA ARG A 51 -15.39 -7.40 10.48
C ARG A 51 -15.52 -7.84 11.93
N THR A 52 -15.14 -6.98 12.88
CA THR A 52 -15.21 -7.26 14.33
C THR A 52 -16.64 -7.27 14.86
N SER A 53 -17.60 -6.58 14.21
CA SER A 53 -19.03 -6.71 14.51
C SER A 53 -19.70 -7.94 13.90
N GLY A 54 -18.95 -8.76 13.15
CA GLY A 54 -19.46 -9.96 12.47
C GLY A 54 -19.97 -9.71 11.04
N ASN A 55 -20.00 -8.46 10.57
CA ASN A 55 -20.44 -8.12 9.22
C ASN A 55 -19.28 -8.20 8.19
N SER A 56 -18.77 -9.41 8.00
CA SER A 56 -17.65 -9.68 7.09
C SER A 56 -18.00 -9.40 5.61
N ALA A 57 -19.28 -9.50 5.23
CA ALA A 57 -19.72 -9.20 3.87
C ALA A 57 -19.61 -7.71 3.54
N ALA A 58 -20.12 -6.83 4.42
CA ALA A 58 -19.99 -5.38 4.25
C ALA A 58 -18.52 -4.93 4.33
N ALA A 59 -17.72 -5.55 5.22
CA ALA A 59 -16.29 -5.28 5.29
C ALA A 59 -15.57 -5.56 3.96
N ARG A 60 -15.86 -6.71 3.32
CA ARG A 60 -15.29 -7.04 2.00
C ARG A 60 -15.75 -6.09 0.89
N ALA A 61 -17.01 -5.65 0.92
CA ALA A 61 -17.56 -4.77 -0.09
C ALA A 61 -16.86 -3.41 -0.18
N LEU A 62 -16.15 -2.99 0.87
CA LEU A 62 -15.33 -1.76 0.86
C LEU A 62 -14.06 -1.87 0.01
N PHE A 63 -13.61 -3.09 -0.30
CA PHE A 63 -12.38 -3.35 -1.03
C PHE A 63 -12.68 -3.81 -2.46
N SER A 64 -12.91 -2.85 -3.36
CA SER A 64 -13.09 -3.07 -4.80
C SER A 64 -11.75 -3.15 -5.55
N GLN A 65 -11.77 -3.51 -6.84
CA GLN A 65 -10.56 -3.50 -7.68
C GLN A 65 -9.84 -2.15 -7.69
N GLN A 66 -10.58 -1.02 -7.69
CA GLN A 66 -9.97 0.32 -7.62
C GLN A 66 -9.09 0.53 -6.38
N PHE A 67 -9.40 -0.18 -5.29
CA PHE A 67 -8.63 -0.13 -4.07
C PHE A 67 -7.30 -0.88 -4.21
N VAL A 68 -7.26 -1.95 -5.02
CA VAL A 68 -6.07 -2.77 -5.33
C VAL A 68 -5.01 -1.98 -6.11
N ASP A 69 -5.45 -1.17 -7.07
CA ASP A 69 -4.55 -0.52 -8.03
C ASP A 69 -3.94 0.80 -7.52
N ASN A 70 -4.64 1.53 -6.64
CA ASN A 70 -4.27 2.91 -6.29
C ASN A 70 -3.55 3.08 -4.93
N ALA A 71 -3.57 2.08 -4.05
CA ALA A 71 -2.98 2.21 -2.72
C ALA A 71 -2.49 0.88 -2.12
N ASN A 72 -1.39 0.92 -1.36
CA ASN A 72 -0.96 -0.22 -0.54
C ASN A 72 -1.15 0.10 0.96
N PRO A 73 -2.34 -0.16 1.53
CA PRO A 73 -2.61 0.15 2.93
C PRO A 73 -2.07 -0.89 3.91
N VAL A 74 -1.42 -1.95 3.43
CA VAL A 74 -0.98 -3.07 4.27
C VAL A 74 -0.04 -2.59 5.38
N GLN A 75 0.85 -1.63 5.07
CA GLN A 75 1.72 -1.02 6.07
C GLN A 75 0.93 -0.21 7.12
N PHE A 76 0.00 0.65 6.69
CA PHE A 76 -0.86 1.40 7.60
C PHE A 76 -1.68 0.47 8.49
N ALA A 77 -2.29 -0.55 7.89
CA ALA A 77 -3.07 -1.54 8.61
C ALA A 77 -2.21 -2.29 9.64
N TRP A 78 -1.00 -2.71 9.29
CA TRP A 78 -0.08 -3.37 10.24
C TRP A 78 0.30 -2.50 11.44
N ASP A 79 0.57 -1.22 11.18
CA ASP A 79 1.05 -0.27 12.19
C ASP A 79 -0.06 0.18 13.14
N TRP A 80 -1.32 0.22 12.68
CA TRP A 80 -2.44 0.80 13.43
C TRP A 80 -3.55 -0.18 13.80
N LEU A 81 -3.79 -1.22 12.98
CA LEU A 81 -4.76 -2.25 13.31
C LEU A 81 -4.09 -3.35 14.15
N HIS A 82 -4.77 -3.71 15.22
CA HIS A 82 -4.47 -4.88 16.04
C HIS A 82 -5.70 -5.79 16.01
N PRO A 83 -5.95 -6.44 14.87
CA PRO A 83 -7.16 -7.22 14.70
C PRO A 83 -7.23 -8.34 15.74
N ALA A 84 -8.44 -8.64 16.21
CA ALA A 84 -8.68 -9.80 17.08
C ALA A 84 -8.23 -11.11 16.38
N PRO A 85 -7.99 -12.21 17.12
CA PRO A 85 -7.64 -13.50 16.52
C PRO A 85 -8.62 -13.90 15.41
N VAL A 86 -8.09 -14.49 14.33
CA VAL A 86 -8.91 -14.95 13.20
C VAL A 86 -9.89 -16.02 13.70
N PRO A 87 -11.17 -15.98 13.30
CA PRO A 87 -12.09 -17.09 13.58
C PRO A 87 -11.58 -18.38 12.92
N GLY A 88 -11.27 -19.40 13.73
CA GLY A 88 -10.70 -20.67 13.25
C GLY A 88 -9.19 -20.65 13.09
N ASN A 89 -8.64 -21.58 12.29
CA ASN A 89 -7.20 -21.79 12.15
C ASN A 89 -6.67 -21.44 10.75
N ALA A 90 -7.44 -20.70 9.96
CA ALA A 90 -7.12 -20.36 8.58
C ALA A 90 -7.29 -18.86 8.35
N LEU A 91 -6.28 -18.23 7.75
CA LEU A 91 -6.34 -16.86 7.27
C LEU A 91 -6.48 -16.90 5.75
N ASP A 92 -7.60 -16.38 5.24
CA ASP A 92 -7.80 -16.19 3.81
C ASP A 92 -7.00 -14.98 3.32
N ILE A 93 -5.78 -15.27 2.86
CA ILE A 93 -4.88 -14.28 2.28
C ILE A 93 -5.45 -13.88 0.92
N ALA A 94 -5.55 -12.58 0.65
CA ALA A 94 -6.16 -11.97 -0.55
C ALA A 94 -7.69 -11.89 -0.54
N GLY A 95 -8.36 -12.31 0.54
CA GLY A 95 -9.80 -12.08 0.75
C GLY A 95 -10.16 -10.68 1.24
N ASN A 96 -9.17 -9.77 1.32
CA ASN A 96 -9.25 -8.38 1.80
C ASN A 96 -9.71 -8.18 3.27
N LEU A 97 -9.89 -9.26 4.04
CA LEU A 97 -10.12 -9.21 5.49
C LEU A 97 -8.87 -9.49 6.32
N ASP A 98 -7.74 -9.69 5.63
CA ASP A 98 -6.42 -10.04 6.15
C ASP A 98 -5.53 -8.81 6.43
N LEU A 99 -6.06 -7.60 6.21
CA LEU A 99 -5.38 -6.35 6.57
C LEU A 99 -5.14 -6.27 8.09
N GLY A 100 -3.94 -5.84 8.49
CA GLY A 100 -3.50 -5.80 9.89
C GLY A 100 -2.82 -7.09 10.37
N TYR A 101 -3.04 -8.22 9.69
CA TYR A 101 -2.31 -9.47 9.97
C TYR A 101 -1.03 -9.61 9.12
N LEU A 102 -0.93 -8.86 8.03
CA LEU A 102 0.15 -8.99 7.05
C LEU A 102 0.94 -7.68 6.94
N ARG A 103 2.24 -7.79 6.69
CA ARG A 103 3.13 -6.68 6.31
C ARG A 103 4.02 -7.10 5.15
N GLY A 104 4.38 -6.15 4.29
CA GLY A 104 5.30 -6.39 3.20
C GLY A 104 4.70 -7.22 2.07
N CYS A 105 3.37 -7.31 2.01
CA CYS A 105 2.64 -7.88 0.89
C CYS A 105 1.78 -6.80 0.20
N TYR A 106 1.56 -6.95 -1.09
CA TYR A 106 0.65 -6.13 -1.88
C TYR A 106 -0.80 -6.56 -1.67
N LEU A 107 -1.75 -5.78 -2.20
CA LEU A 107 -3.16 -6.16 -2.20
C LEU A 107 -3.41 -7.42 -3.04
N GLY A 108 -4.52 -8.09 -2.74
CA GLY A 108 -4.91 -9.32 -3.43
C GLY A 108 -5.20 -9.05 -4.90
N GLU A 109 -4.56 -9.81 -5.79
CA GLU A 109 -4.80 -9.77 -7.23
C GLU A 109 -5.32 -11.14 -7.67
N GLY A 110 -6.38 -11.16 -8.48
CA GLY A 110 -6.85 -12.37 -9.12
C GLY A 110 -5.89 -12.80 -10.22
N ASP A 111 -5.45 -14.06 -10.20
CA ASP A 111 -4.64 -14.65 -11.27
C ASP A 111 -5.49 -15.69 -12.04
N PRO A 112 -5.90 -15.36 -13.29
CA PRO A 112 -6.69 -16.25 -14.12
C PRO A 112 -5.97 -17.55 -14.49
N LYS A 113 -4.64 -17.55 -14.56
CA LYS A 113 -3.83 -18.75 -14.87
C LYS A 113 -3.64 -19.63 -13.66
N ALA A 114 -3.73 -19.04 -12.46
CA ALA A 114 -3.56 -19.76 -11.20
C ALA A 114 -4.87 -20.21 -10.57
N GLY A 115 -6.01 -19.68 -11.01
CA GLY A 115 -7.32 -20.08 -10.51
C GLY A 115 -7.53 -19.68 -9.06
N GLY A 116 -7.30 -18.41 -8.73
CA GLY A 116 -7.51 -17.87 -7.38
C GLY A 116 -7.02 -16.43 -7.21
N ASN A 117 -7.18 -15.90 -5.99
CA ASN A 117 -6.61 -14.62 -5.60
C ASN A 117 -5.29 -14.86 -4.85
N PHE A 118 -4.28 -14.06 -5.16
CA PHE A 118 -2.94 -14.18 -4.59
C PHE A 118 -2.45 -12.82 -4.10
N ARG A 119 -1.50 -12.83 -3.15
CA ARG A 119 -0.74 -11.64 -2.77
C ARG A 119 0.72 -11.83 -3.13
N TRP A 120 1.28 -10.81 -3.76
CA TRP A 120 2.72 -10.68 -3.93
C TRP A 120 3.34 -10.21 -2.62
N CYS A 121 4.42 -10.86 -2.18
CA CYS A 121 5.12 -10.48 -0.96
C CYS A 121 6.59 -10.14 -1.25
N THR A 122 7.10 -9.17 -0.49
CA THR A 122 8.50 -8.76 -0.50
C THR A 122 9.33 -9.64 0.43
N ASP A 123 10.65 -9.57 0.31
CA ASP A 123 11.52 -10.15 1.32
C ASP A 123 11.34 -9.44 2.66
N GLY A 124 11.24 -10.22 3.73
CA GLY A 124 10.92 -9.72 5.06
C GLY A 124 9.43 -9.48 5.28
N ALA A 125 8.55 -9.96 4.39
CA ALA A 125 7.12 -9.96 4.65
C ALA A 125 6.79 -10.66 5.97
N GLN A 126 5.84 -10.14 6.72
CA GLN A 126 5.51 -10.61 8.07
C GLN A 126 4.04 -11.03 8.18
N LEU A 127 3.82 -12.09 8.93
CA LEU A 127 2.50 -12.62 9.31
C LEU A 127 2.37 -12.47 10.83
N ARG A 128 1.32 -11.83 11.31
CA ARG A 128 0.98 -11.71 12.74
C ARG A 128 -0.22 -12.60 13.03
N PHE A 129 -0.09 -13.40 14.08
CA PHE A 129 -1.14 -14.24 14.63
C PHE A 129 -1.38 -13.82 16.10
N PRO A 130 -2.38 -12.95 16.34
CA PRO A 130 -2.69 -12.45 17.67
C PRO A 130 -3.11 -13.59 18.62
N ALA A 131 -2.58 -13.59 19.84
CA ALA A 131 -2.87 -14.57 20.89
C ALA A 131 -2.77 -16.05 20.46
N ALA A 132 -1.93 -16.37 19.48
CA ALA A 132 -1.86 -17.70 18.88
C ALA A 132 -0.97 -18.70 19.65
N GLY A 133 -0.15 -18.24 20.60
CA GLY A 133 0.69 -19.11 21.41
C GLY A 133 -0.15 -20.04 22.30
N THR A 134 0.21 -21.32 22.36
CA THR A 134 -0.54 -22.35 23.10
C THR A 134 0.27 -23.06 24.19
N GLY A 135 1.56 -22.78 24.31
CA GLY A 135 2.50 -23.54 25.13
C GLY A 135 2.96 -24.86 24.49
N ALA A 136 2.37 -25.27 23.37
CA ALA A 136 2.73 -26.49 22.63
C ALA A 136 3.28 -26.17 21.25
N ALA A 137 3.98 -27.14 20.63
CA ALA A 137 4.47 -27.01 19.27
C ALA A 137 3.30 -26.89 18.29
N GLN A 138 3.46 -26.06 17.26
CA GLN A 138 2.42 -25.77 16.27
C GLN A 138 2.94 -26.00 14.85
N ARG A 139 2.07 -25.83 13.86
CA ARG A 139 2.42 -25.93 12.45
C ARG A 139 1.87 -24.72 11.71
N LEU A 140 2.71 -24.08 10.92
CA LEU A 140 2.30 -23.13 9.89
C LEU A 140 2.06 -23.92 8.59
N ILE A 141 0.88 -23.77 8.01
CA ILE A 141 0.60 -24.27 6.66
C ILE A 141 0.51 -23.06 5.74
N VAL A 142 1.35 -23.02 4.71
CA VAL A 142 1.38 -21.94 3.71
C VAL A 142 1.11 -22.54 2.33
N ARG A 143 0.16 -21.97 1.60
CA ARG A 143 0.00 -22.26 0.18
C ARG A 143 0.74 -21.22 -0.64
N ALA A 144 1.73 -21.62 -1.43
CA ALA A 144 2.58 -20.72 -2.21
C ALA A 144 2.68 -21.16 -3.67
N ASP A 145 2.82 -20.18 -4.57
CA ASP A 145 2.95 -20.39 -6.02
C ASP A 145 4.29 -19.86 -6.51
N GLY A 146 5.08 -20.72 -7.16
CA GLY A 146 6.39 -20.37 -7.69
C GLY A 146 6.36 -19.73 -9.07
N ARG A 147 5.23 -19.73 -9.80
CA ARG A 147 5.17 -19.26 -11.20
C ARG A 147 5.55 -17.80 -11.39
N GLY A 148 5.43 -16.99 -10.35
CA GLY A 148 5.96 -15.62 -10.31
C GLY A 148 7.46 -15.51 -10.58
N TRP A 149 8.22 -16.59 -10.34
CA TRP A 149 9.67 -16.65 -10.58
C TRP A 149 10.06 -17.21 -11.95
N ALA A 150 9.12 -17.73 -12.75
CA ALA A 150 9.42 -18.42 -14.02
C ALA A 150 10.22 -17.57 -15.02
N GLY A 151 10.05 -16.24 -14.99
CA GLY A 151 10.80 -15.31 -15.84
C GLY A 151 12.22 -14.97 -15.36
N TYR A 152 12.64 -15.46 -14.19
CA TYR A 152 13.83 -14.99 -13.48
C TYR A 152 14.81 -16.09 -13.04
N ALA A 153 14.34 -17.33 -12.92
CA ALA A 153 15.13 -18.49 -12.52
C ALA A 153 14.48 -19.78 -13.00
N ALA A 154 15.29 -20.81 -13.25
CA ALA A 154 14.81 -22.16 -13.58
C ALA A 154 14.15 -22.87 -12.38
N VAL A 155 14.48 -22.46 -11.15
CA VAL A 155 13.88 -22.93 -9.90
C VAL A 155 13.65 -21.71 -8.98
N PRO A 156 12.48 -21.58 -8.32
CA PRO A 156 12.23 -20.49 -7.39
C PRO A 156 13.22 -20.54 -6.21
N PRO A 157 13.64 -19.40 -5.67
CA PRO A 157 14.48 -19.38 -4.48
C PRO A 157 13.72 -19.97 -3.27
N PRO A 158 14.43 -20.61 -2.33
CA PRO A 158 13.82 -21.07 -1.09
C PRO A 158 13.29 -19.88 -0.27
N VAL A 159 12.17 -20.10 0.42
CA VAL A 159 11.57 -19.18 1.38
C VAL A 159 11.79 -19.75 2.77
N THR A 160 12.57 -19.05 3.58
CA THR A 160 12.84 -19.39 4.98
C THR A 160 11.84 -18.65 5.88
N VAL A 161 11.19 -19.40 6.76
CA VAL A 161 10.31 -18.86 7.80
C VAL A 161 11.13 -18.61 9.06
N TRP A 162 11.03 -17.38 9.57
CA TRP A 162 11.70 -16.93 10.79
C TRP A 162 10.68 -16.63 11.87
N MET A 163 11.01 -17.01 13.10
CA MET A 163 10.23 -16.70 14.30
C MET A 163 11.20 -16.23 15.38
N ASN A 164 10.96 -15.05 15.96
CA ASN A 164 11.80 -14.47 17.02
C ASN A 164 13.31 -14.50 16.67
N ASN A 165 13.64 -14.09 15.44
CA ASN A 165 15.00 -14.05 14.89
C ASN A 165 15.70 -15.43 14.75
N ARG A 166 14.94 -16.53 14.81
CA ARG A 166 15.40 -17.90 14.54
C ARG A 166 14.71 -18.45 13.29
N ALA A 167 15.48 -19.02 12.37
CA ALA A 167 14.90 -19.79 11.26
C ALA A 167 14.24 -21.07 11.81
N VAL A 168 12.96 -21.27 11.47
CA VAL A 168 12.15 -22.41 11.95
C VAL A 168 11.85 -23.43 10.85
N GLY A 169 11.92 -23.02 9.59
CA GLY A 169 11.80 -23.93 8.46
C GLY A 169 12.03 -23.22 7.14
N THR A 170 12.09 -24.00 6.06
CA THR A 170 12.27 -23.49 4.70
C THR A 170 11.44 -24.33 3.75
N PHE A 171 10.85 -23.69 2.75
CA PHE A 171 10.14 -24.36 1.66
C PHE A 171 10.51 -23.71 0.33
N THR A 172 10.37 -24.46 -0.77
CA THR A 172 10.66 -23.95 -2.11
C THR A 172 9.41 -24.07 -2.96
N PRO A 173 8.80 -22.95 -3.38
CA PRO A 173 7.63 -22.96 -4.27
C PRO A 173 7.92 -23.68 -5.60
N SER A 174 6.90 -24.30 -6.22
CA SER A 174 7.02 -24.95 -7.53
C SER A 174 6.63 -24.01 -8.67
N LEU A 175 7.30 -24.15 -9.82
CA LEU A 175 6.90 -23.47 -11.07
C LEU A 175 5.72 -24.14 -11.77
N ASP A 176 5.32 -25.34 -11.35
CA ASP A 176 4.26 -26.10 -12.04
C ASP A 176 2.87 -25.67 -11.57
N ALA A 177 2.69 -25.60 -10.25
CA ALA A 177 1.40 -25.29 -9.63
C ALA A 177 1.57 -24.77 -8.18
N PRO A 178 0.55 -24.06 -7.64
CA PRO A 178 0.52 -23.71 -6.22
C PRO A 178 0.50 -24.95 -5.35
N ALA A 179 1.34 -24.99 -4.32
CA ALA A 179 1.45 -26.12 -3.41
C ALA A 179 1.38 -25.68 -1.94
N GLU A 180 0.96 -26.60 -1.08
CA GLU A 180 0.96 -26.39 0.37
C GLU A 180 2.28 -26.86 0.98
N PHE A 181 2.78 -26.05 1.90
CA PHE A 181 4.02 -26.27 2.62
C PHE A 181 3.74 -26.20 4.12
N THR A 182 4.19 -27.21 4.85
CA THR A 182 4.06 -27.27 6.31
C THR A 182 5.39 -26.96 6.96
N VAL A 183 5.41 -25.98 7.85
CA VAL A 183 6.57 -25.59 8.65
C VAL A 183 6.26 -25.81 10.13
N ALA A 184 7.10 -26.58 10.81
CA ALA A 184 6.98 -26.76 12.25
C ALA A 184 7.35 -25.47 12.99
N LEU A 185 6.52 -25.08 13.96
CA LEU A 185 6.73 -23.91 14.81
C LEU A 185 7.09 -24.37 16.23
N PRO A 186 8.11 -23.77 16.85
CA PRO A 186 8.43 -24.05 18.24
C PRO A 186 7.29 -23.59 19.16
N PRO A 187 7.16 -24.20 20.36
CA PRO A 187 6.19 -23.75 21.35
C PRO A 187 6.36 -22.26 21.69
N SER A 188 5.25 -21.56 21.84
CA SER A 188 5.19 -20.16 22.28
C SER A 188 4.35 -20.05 23.55
N PRO A 189 4.62 -19.07 24.44
CA PRO A 189 3.85 -18.90 25.67
C PRO A 189 2.33 -18.82 25.38
N PRO A 190 1.47 -19.43 26.22
CA PRO A 190 0.03 -19.34 26.05
C PRO A 190 -0.46 -17.89 25.94
N GLY A 191 -1.24 -17.58 24.91
CA GLY A 191 -1.78 -16.25 24.65
C GLY A 191 -0.78 -15.24 24.07
N ALA A 192 0.46 -15.64 23.78
CA ALA A 192 1.42 -14.76 23.13
C ALA A 192 1.08 -14.53 21.65
N ASP A 193 1.35 -13.33 21.16
CA ASP A 193 1.33 -13.02 19.73
C ASP A 193 2.49 -13.72 19.03
N VAL A 194 2.19 -14.37 17.91
CA VAL A 194 3.18 -15.04 17.07
C VAL A 194 3.38 -14.22 15.81
N VAL A 195 4.61 -13.70 15.61
CA VAL A 195 4.99 -13.02 14.38
C VAL A 195 6.00 -13.85 13.61
N LEU A 196 5.66 -14.20 12.38
CA LEU A 196 6.50 -14.95 11.47
C LEU A 196 6.99 -14.03 10.36
N THR A 197 8.28 -14.10 10.03
CA THR A 197 8.88 -13.35 8.93
C THR A 197 9.28 -14.31 7.83
N LEU A 198 8.78 -14.07 6.63
CA LEU A 198 9.15 -14.80 5.43
C LEU A 198 10.35 -14.10 4.82
N ARG A 199 11.47 -14.82 4.74
CA ARG A 199 12.67 -14.33 4.06
C ARG A 199 12.98 -15.20 2.87
N THR A 200 13.34 -14.57 1.77
CA THR A 200 13.86 -15.25 0.60
C THR A 200 15.06 -14.44 0.15
N PRO A 201 16.17 -15.07 -0.29
CA PRO A 201 17.26 -14.32 -0.89
C PRO A 201 16.68 -13.46 -2.01
N THR A 202 16.65 -12.15 -1.78
CA THR A 202 15.98 -11.21 -2.67
C THR A 202 16.55 -11.32 -4.07
N PHE A 203 15.68 -11.13 -5.04
CA PHE A 203 16.10 -10.46 -6.24
C PHE A 203 16.25 -8.97 -5.90
N VAL A 204 17.48 -8.46 -6.00
CA VAL A 204 18.01 -7.10 -5.73
C VAL A 204 18.30 -6.81 -4.24
N PRO A 205 19.57 -6.59 -3.78
CA PRO A 205 20.79 -6.17 -4.47
C PRO A 205 22.05 -7.01 -4.13
N ASP A 206 22.06 -8.32 -4.41
CA ASP A 206 23.31 -9.10 -4.64
C ASP A 206 23.22 -9.98 -5.90
N THR A 207 22.10 -9.89 -6.62
CA THR A 207 21.78 -10.72 -7.78
C THR A 207 22.20 -10.11 -9.12
N ALA A 208 22.65 -8.85 -9.15
CA ALA A 208 23.14 -8.22 -10.39
C ALA A 208 24.46 -8.85 -10.88
N ARG A 209 25.33 -9.31 -9.97
CA ARG A 209 26.57 -10.01 -10.34
C ARG A 209 26.38 -11.46 -10.76
N ALA A 210 25.28 -12.11 -10.38
CA ALA A 210 25.07 -13.54 -10.64
C ALA A 210 24.18 -13.86 -11.85
N LYS A 211 23.60 -12.86 -12.53
CA LYS A 211 22.49 -13.09 -13.50
C LYS A 211 22.74 -12.76 -14.97
N GLY A 212 23.87 -12.20 -15.37
CA GLY A 212 24.18 -11.98 -16.81
C GLY A 212 23.17 -11.13 -17.61
N LEU A 213 22.15 -10.56 -16.98
CA LEU A 213 21.16 -9.66 -17.57
C LEU A 213 21.57 -8.22 -17.28
N SER A 214 21.50 -7.35 -18.28
CA SER A 214 21.85 -5.94 -18.11
C SER A 214 20.91 -5.28 -17.09
N GLU A 215 21.49 -4.66 -16.06
CA GLU A 215 20.84 -3.89 -14.99
C GLU A 215 19.71 -2.99 -15.50
N ARG A 216 19.91 -2.41 -16.69
CA ARG A 216 18.96 -1.55 -17.39
C ARG A 216 17.59 -2.20 -17.63
N MET A 217 17.50 -3.49 -17.96
CA MET A 217 16.22 -4.14 -18.30
C MET A 217 15.33 -4.36 -17.07
N VAL A 218 15.95 -4.75 -15.95
CA VAL A 218 15.24 -5.02 -14.68
C VAL A 218 14.71 -3.72 -14.10
N VAL A 219 15.58 -2.70 -14.08
CA VAL A 219 15.20 -1.36 -13.61
C VAL A 219 14.10 -0.77 -14.50
N MET A 220 14.24 -0.81 -15.84
CA MET A 220 13.26 -0.19 -16.74
C MET A 220 11.90 -0.91 -16.78
N ARG A 221 11.85 -2.23 -16.65
CA ARG A 221 10.60 -2.98 -16.86
C ARG A 221 9.79 -3.22 -15.59
N HIS A 222 10.43 -3.33 -14.43
CA HIS A 222 9.76 -3.72 -13.18
C HIS A 222 9.86 -2.66 -12.10
N ALA A 223 11.06 -2.16 -11.81
CA ALA A 223 11.23 -1.14 -10.77
C ALA A 223 10.67 0.22 -11.22
N LEU A 224 10.99 0.64 -12.45
CA LEU A 224 10.59 1.95 -12.97
C LEU A 224 9.07 2.04 -13.15
N LYS A 225 8.40 1.03 -13.69
CA LYS A 225 6.94 1.06 -13.88
C LYS A 225 6.18 1.22 -12.55
N ASN A 226 6.61 0.53 -11.50
CA ASN A 226 6.00 0.61 -10.18
C ASN A 226 6.42 1.88 -9.41
N ALA A 227 7.62 2.42 -9.67
CA ALA A 227 8.09 3.68 -9.10
C ALA A 227 7.53 4.91 -9.83
N LEU A 228 7.12 4.78 -11.09
CA LEU A 228 6.57 5.88 -11.90
C LEU A 228 5.23 6.36 -11.37
N ILE A 229 4.41 5.46 -10.82
CA ILE A 229 3.11 5.79 -10.21
C ILE A 229 3.26 6.88 -9.13
N PRO A 230 4.04 6.67 -8.04
CA PRO A 230 4.26 7.72 -7.04
C PRO A 230 5.12 8.88 -7.56
N LEU A 231 6.02 8.63 -8.53
CA LEU A 231 6.84 9.70 -9.11
C LEU A 231 5.98 10.73 -9.82
N ILE A 232 5.03 10.31 -10.66
CA ILE A 232 4.12 11.19 -11.41
C ILE A 232 3.24 12.00 -10.46
N THR A 233 2.68 11.36 -9.41
CA THR A 233 1.85 12.06 -8.41
C THR A 233 2.57 13.20 -7.73
N VAL A 234 3.85 12.96 -7.40
CA VAL A 234 4.64 13.91 -6.61
C VAL A 234 5.26 14.96 -7.52
N PHE A 235 5.78 14.58 -8.68
CA PHE A 235 6.47 15.50 -9.60
C PHE A 235 5.53 16.43 -10.35
N GLY A 236 4.32 15.99 -10.70
CA GLY A 236 3.35 16.84 -11.42
C GLY A 236 3.16 18.18 -10.70
N PRO A 237 2.66 18.20 -9.46
CA PRO A 237 2.46 19.43 -8.70
C PRO A 237 3.74 20.25 -8.42
N GLN A 238 4.94 19.68 -8.57
CA GLN A 238 6.18 20.46 -8.41
C GLN A 238 6.37 21.50 -9.52
N ILE A 239 5.88 21.25 -10.73
CA ILE A 239 6.07 22.19 -11.86
C ILE A 239 5.38 23.55 -11.58
N PRO A 240 4.09 23.60 -11.22
CA PRO A 240 3.46 24.84 -10.79
C PRO A 240 4.11 25.45 -9.53
N ASN A 241 4.53 24.62 -8.57
CA ASN A 241 5.17 25.08 -7.34
C ASN A 241 6.49 25.79 -7.61
N LEU A 242 7.31 25.28 -8.54
CA LEU A 242 8.56 25.93 -8.93
C LEU A 242 8.28 27.30 -9.56
N ILE A 243 7.31 27.38 -10.48
CA ILE A 243 6.95 28.62 -11.17
C ILE A 243 6.32 29.65 -10.22
N THR A 244 5.54 29.21 -9.22
CA THR A 244 4.93 30.12 -8.23
C THR A 244 5.95 30.50 -7.15
N GLY A 245 6.80 29.56 -6.76
CA GLY A 245 7.85 29.75 -5.76
C GLY A 245 9.00 30.63 -6.21
N THR A 246 9.17 30.88 -7.52
CA THR A 246 10.22 31.77 -8.02
C THR A 246 10.03 33.23 -7.59
N ILE A 247 8.85 33.64 -7.09
CA ILE A 247 8.63 34.98 -6.53
C ILE A 247 9.71 35.35 -5.50
N PHE A 248 10.12 34.38 -4.66
CA PHE A 248 11.13 34.59 -3.62
C PHE A 248 12.53 34.88 -4.15
N VAL A 249 12.84 34.46 -5.37
CA VAL A 249 14.13 34.74 -6.04
C VAL A 249 14.04 35.88 -7.06
N GLU A 250 12.89 36.09 -7.68
CA GLU A 250 12.69 37.14 -8.71
C GLU A 250 12.88 38.55 -8.16
N VAL A 251 12.35 38.82 -6.96
CA VAL A 251 12.39 40.17 -6.37
C VAL A 251 13.80 40.56 -5.89
N PRO A 252 14.50 39.74 -5.07
CA PRO A 252 15.82 40.12 -4.57
C PRO A 252 16.89 40.15 -5.66
N PHE A 253 16.85 39.19 -6.58
CA PHE A 253 17.86 39.05 -7.65
C PHE A 253 17.51 39.80 -8.93
N ARG A 254 16.38 40.54 -8.96
CA ARG A 254 15.89 41.30 -10.12
C ARG A 254 15.75 40.47 -11.39
N VAL A 255 15.48 39.17 -11.25
CA VAL A 255 15.22 38.27 -12.37
C VAL A 255 13.84 38.61 -12.95
N PRO A 256 13.70 38.82 -14.26
CA PRO A 256 12.40 39.07 -14.87
C PRO A 256 11.55 37.80 -14.80
N GLY A 257 10.38 37.87 -14.16
CA GLY A 257 9.45 36.76 -14.06
C GLY A 257 8.03 37.17 -13.73
N LEU A 258 7.11 36.20 -13.81
CA LEU A 258 5.68 36.39 -13.61
C LEU A 258 5.33 36.76 -12.16
N GLY A 259 6.13 36.29 -11.22
CA GLY A 259 5.96 36.55 -9.80
C GLY A 259 6.14 38.02 -9.44
N LYS A 260 7.09 38.70 -10.08
CA LYS A 260 7.28 40.15 -9.94
C LYS A 260 6.03 40.94 -10.33
N PHE A 261 5.36 40.56 -11.42
CA PHE A 261 4.11 41.23 -11.84
C PHE A 261 3.03 41.08 -10.77
N PHE A 262 2.82 39.86 -10.27
CA PHE A 262 1.87 39.60 -9.19
C PHE A 262 2.12 40.48 -7.95
N VAL A 263 3.37 40.52 -7.46
CA VAL A 263 3.74 41.34 -6.28
C VAL A 263 3.53 42.83 -6.56
N SER A 264 3.96 43.32 -7.73
CA SER A 264 3.80 44.74 -8.08
C SER A 264 2.34 45.16 -8.20
N SER A 265 1.47 44.29 -8.74
CA SER A 265 0.04 44.56 -8.87
C SER A 265 -0.66 44.65 -7.52
N ILE A 266 -0.20 43.93 -6.50
CA ILE A 266 -0.69 44.09 -5.12
C ILE A 266 -0.41 45.49 -4.59
N TYR A 267 0.84 45.96 -4.74
CA TYR A 267 1.21 47.31 -4.28
C TYR A 267 0.47 48.42 -5.05
N LEU A 268 0.26 48.22 -6.35
CA LEU A 268 -0.45 49.16 -7.21
C LEU A 268 -1.98 49.03 -7.13
N ARG A 269 -2.50 48.04 -6.38
CA ARG A 269 -3.93 47.71 -6.32
C ARG A 269 -4.55 47.46 -7.70
N ASP A 270 -3.76 46.89 -8.60
CA ASP A 270 -4.20 46.51 -9.94
C ASP A 270 -4.92 45.15 -9.87
N TYR A 271 -6.20 45.21 -9.50
CA TYR A 271 -7.05 44.02 -9.38
C TYR A 271 -7.16 43.21 -10.69
N PRO A 272 -7.32 43.83 -11.88
CA PRO A 272 -7.29 43.09 -13.14
C PRO A 272 -6.01 42.26 -13.31
N MET A 273 -4.84 42.83 -13.00
CA MET A 273 -3.57 42.12 -13.14
C MET A 273 -3.40 41.02 -12.09
N ILE A 274 -3.87 41.24 -10.85
CA ILE A 274 -3.93 40.19 -9.81
C ILE A 274 -4.81 39.02 -10.27
N MET A 275 -5.98 39.30 -10.83
CA MET A 275 -6.90 38.26 -11.32
C MET A 275 -6.31 37.50 -12.52
N ALA A 276 -5.71 38.21 -13.47
CA ALA A 276 -5.09 37.61 -14.65
C ALA A 276 -3.94 36.66 -14.28
N THR A 277 -3.06 37.08 -13.37
CA THR A 277 -1.94 36.27 -12.89
C THR A 277 -2.42 35.05 -12.08
N MET A 278 -3.45 35.21 -11.24
CA MET A 278 -4.06 34.08 -10.53
C MET A 278 -4.72 33.07 -11.46
N LEU A 279 -5.43 33.54 -12.50
CA LEU A 279 -6.08 32.67 -13.48
C LEU A 279 -5.04 31.89 -14.31
N LEU A 280 -3.91 32.53 -14.65
CA LEU A 280 -2.78 31.87 -15.30
C LEU A 280 -2.20 30.73 -14.43
N VAL A 281 -2.00 30.98 -13.14
CA VAL A 281 -1.52 29.96 -12.19
C VAL A 281 -2.54 28.82 -12.07
N ALA A 282 -3.81 29.12 -11.89
CA ALA A 282 -4.87 28.10 -11.82
C ALA A 282 -4.91 27.23 -13.09
N MET A 283 -4.80 27.84 -14.28
CA MET A 283 -4.75 27.13 -15.56
C MET A 283 -3.53 26.20 -15.65
N LEU A 284 -2.36 26.65 -15.19
CA LEU A 284 -1.15 25.84 -15.16
C LEU A 284 -1.30 24.63 -14.22
N TRP A 285 -1.90 24.83 -13.04
CA TRP A 285 -2.21 23.74 -12.10
C TRP A 285 -3.17 22.72 -12.73
N SER A 286 -4.28 23.19 -13.32
CA SER A 286 -5.23 22.32 -14.01
C SER A 286 -4.59 21.54 -15.15
N PHE A 287 -3.75 22.18 -15.97
CA PHE A 287 -3.04 21.52 -17.05
C PHE A 287 -2.09 20.43 -16.54
N THR A 288 -1.37 20.70 -15.45
CA THR A 288 -0.42 19.75 -14.89
C THR A 288 -1.10 18.54 -14.25
N TYR A 289 -2.25 18.74 -13.60
CA TYR A 289 -3.08 17.65 -13.11
C TYR A 289 -3.64 16.80 -14.26
N LEU A 290 -4.20 17.44 -15.29
CA LEU A 290 -4.68 16.73 -16.47
C LEU A 290 -3.57 15.91 -17.13
N LEU A 291 -2.36 16.47 -17.25
CA LEU A 291 -1.21 15.75 -17.78
C LEU A 291 -0.82 14.57 -16.89
N SER A 292 -0.85 14.74 -15.58
CA SER A 292 -0.56 13.66 -14.61
C SER A 292 -1.57 12.53 -14.76
N ASP A 293 -2.86 12.83 -14.85
CA ASP A 293 -3.94 11.86 -15.06
C ASP A 293 -3.77 11.10 -16.38
N ILE A 294 -3.41 11.78 -17.47
CA ILE A 294 -3.10 11.13 -18.74
C ILE A 294 -1.89 10.21 -18.60
N LEU A 295 -0.80 10.68 -17.98
CA LEU A 295 0.42 9.89 -17.76
C LEU A 295 0.14 8.64 -16.93
N TYR A 296 -0.75 8.71 -15.93
CA TYR A 296 -1.21 7.55 -15.20
C TYR A 296 -1.80 6.48 -16.12
N THR A 297 -2.69 6.86 -17.05
CA THR A 297 -3.30 5.90 -17.99
C THR A 297 -2.31 5.28 -18.97
N LEU A 298 -1.18 5.94 -19.22
CA LEU A 298 -0.13 5.45 -20.12
C LEU A 298 0.84 4.50 -19.39
N VAL A 299 1.18 4.81 -18.13
CA VAL A 299 2.05 3.97 -17.31
C VAL A 299 1.33 2.71 -16.87
N ASP A 300 0.04 2.81 -16.52
CA ASP A 300 -0.77 1.64 -16.19
C ASP A 300 -1.99 1.48 -17.12
N PRO A 301 -1.90 0.64 -18.17
CA PRO A 301 -3.01 0.40 -19.09
C PRO A 301 -4.17 -0.39 -18.46
N ARG A 302 -4.04 -0.91 -17.23
CA ARG A 302 -5.15 -1.59 -16.53
C ARG A 302 -6.25 -0.62 -16.11
N VAL A 303 -5.91 0.67 -15.96
CA VAL A 303 -6.86 1.76 -15.66
C VAL A 303 -7.90 1.95 -16.78
N ARG A 304 -7.62 1.46 -18.01
CA ARG A 304 -8.51 1.62 -19.17
C ARG A 304 -9.66 0.62 -19.30
N LEU A 305 -9.79 -0.38 -18.41
CA LEU A 305 -10.78 -1.47 -18.61
C LEU A 305 -12.15 -1.25 -17.96
N TYR A 306 -12.44 -0.11 -17.34
CA TYR A 306 -13.77 0.16 -16.77
C TYR A 306 -14.22 1.60 -17.00
N GLY A 307 -14.53 1.91 -18.26
CA GLY A 307 -15.53 2.92 -18.60
C GLY A 307 -16.60 2.20 -19.41
N GLU A 308 -17.69 1.82 -18.73
CA GLU A 308 -18.89 1.10 -19.23
C GLU A 308 -18.68 -0.09 -20.18
#